data_AF-A0AA47GTI5-F1
#
_entry.id   AF-A0AA47GTI5-F1
#
_cell.length_a   1.000
_cell.length_b   1.000
_cell.length_c   1.000
_cell.angle_alpha   90.00
_cell.angle_beta   90.00
_cell.angle_gamma   90.00
#
_symmetry.space_group_name_H-M   'P 1'
#
loop_
_entity.id
_entity.type
_entity.pdbx_description
1 polymer ?
#
loop_
_entity_poly.entity_id
_entity_poly.type
_entity_poly.pdbx_seq_one_letter_code
_entity_poly.pdbx_strand_id
1 'polypeptide(L)'
;MCPNAYKLSVYFDGELSERRRKPLSRHIQFCQACRSTLHMFEFQREILGLQEPTIDNNADHYRKFWNYVGKARLARISGPRRIEVPLPLAVAALILISILGVLNFVSRSIDGDRVFSHEPTVITFSISPSELESLLSYLEEARTNSDISSIHTLPLTFTRLGDPLMIRSAVIEGEP
;
A
#
# COMPACT_ATOMS: atom_id res chain seq x y z
N MET A 1 8.89 -9.95 -37.16
CA MET A 1 8.54 -8.59 -36.67
C MET A 1 9.30 -8.30 -35.40
N CYS A 2 9.75 -7.06 -35.24
CA CYS A 2 10.41 -6.62 -34.01
C CYS A 2 9.36 -6.38 -32.91
N PRO A 3 9.67 -6.71 -31.64
CA PRO A 3 8.84 -6.37 -30.50
C PRO A 3 8.79 -4.85 -30.29
N ASN A 4 7.69 -4.37 -29.67
CA ASN A 4 7.57 -2.97 -29.25
C ASN A 4 8.65 -2.62 -28.20
N ALA A 5 9.07 -1.35 -28.15
CA ALA A 5 10.04 -0.81 -27.20
C ALA A 5 9.67 -1.14 -25.74
N TYR A 6 8.39 -1.08 -25.37
CA TYR A 6 7.92 -1.48 -24.05
C TYR A 6 8.28 -2.93 -23.68
N LYS A 7 8.15 -3.88 -24.62
CA LYS A 7 8.54 -5.27 -24.35
C LYS A 7 10.06 -5.43 -24.19
N LEU A 8 10.85 -4.59 -24.86
CA LEU A 8 12.30 -4.58 -24.73
C LEU A 8 12.75 -3.95 -23.41
N SER A 9 12.05 -2.92 -22.90
CA SER A 9 12.35 -2.35 -21.58
C SER A 9 12.03 -3.34 -20.46
N VAL A 10 10.85 -3.96 -20.47
CA VAL A 10 10.48 -4.99 -19.48
C VAL A 10 11.43 -6.20 -19.53
N TYR A 11 11.99 -6.52 -20.71
CA TYR A 11 13.04 -7.52 -20.83
C TYR A 11 14.37 -7.08 -20.18
N PHE A 12 14.75 -5.82 -20.42
CA PHE A 12 15.97 -5.21 -19.89
C PHE A 12 15.95 -5.12 -18.35
N ASP A 13 14.79 -4.76 -17.78
CA ASP A 13 14.58 -4.65 -16.33
C ASP A 13 14.42 -6.01 -15.64
N GLY A 14 14.33 -7.11 -16.41
CA GLY A 14 14.22 -8.47 -15.88
C GLY A 14 12.82 -8.86 -15.39
N GLU A 15 11.79 -8.05 -15.69
CA GLU A 15 10.42 -8.25 -15.22
C GLU A 15 9.62 -9.29 -16.04
N LEU A 16 10.19 -9.81 -17.13
CA LEU A 16 9.55 -10.87 -17.92
C LEU A 16 9.66 -12.25 -17.25
N SER A 17 8.53 -12.97 -17.20
CA SER A 17 8.53 -14.38 -16.81
C SER A 17 9.35 -15.26 -17.77
N GLU A 18 9.93 -16.34 -17.26
CA GLU A 18 10.76 -17.31 -18.01
C GLU A 18 10.14 -17.75 -19.34
N ARG A 19 8.82 -18.04 -19.34
CA ARG A 19 8.08 -18.45 -20.55
C ARG A 19 8.10 -17.38 -21.65
N ARG A 20 8.08 -16.09 -21.27
CA ARG A 20 8.08 -14.95 -22.20
C ARG A 20 9.50 -14.47 -22.54
N ARG A 21 10.46 -14.70 -21.64
CA ARG A 21 11.86 -14.32 -21.83
C ARG A 21 12.57 -15.17 -22.89
N LYS A 22 12.36 -16.49 -22.90
CA LYS A 22 13.00 -17.43 -23.85
C LYS A 22 12.78 -17.12 -25.34
N PRO A 23 11.55 -16.87 -25.83
CA PRO A 23 11.34 -16.54 -27.25
C PRO A 23 11.93 -15.17 -27.59
N LEU A 24 11.88 -14.20 -26.67
CA LEU A 24 12.39 -12.86 -26.88
C LEU A 24 13.92 -12.82 -26.91
N SER A 25 14.60 -13.57 -26.01
CA SER A 25 16.06 -13.68 -26.01
C SER A 25 16.57 -14.31 -27.31
N ARG A 26 15.88 -15.34 -27.81
CA ARG A 26 16.18 -15.92 -29.13
C ARG A 26 15.99 -14.90 -30.25
N HIS A 27 14.93 -14.10 -30.24
CA HIS A 27 14.74 -13.04 -31.22
C HIS A 27 15.89 -12.01 -31.20
N ILE A 28 16.28 -11.55 -30.00
CA ILE A 28 17.38 -10.60 -29.81
C ILE A 28 18.72 -11.17 -30.30
N GLN A 29 18.93 -12.49 -30.20
CA GLN A 29 20.12 -13.15 -30.76
C GLN A 29 20.21 -13.05 -32.29
N PHE A 30 19.12 -12.83 -33.02
CA PHE A 30 19.18 -12.73 -34.49
C PHE A 30 18.77 -11.35 -35.04
N CYS A 31 18.25 -10.47 -34.19
CA CYS A 31 17.78 -9.15 -34.60
C CYS A 31 18.75 -8.04 -34.16
N GLN A 32 19.51 -7.49 -35.11
CA GLN A 32 20.47 -6.42 -34.83
C GLN A 32 19.79 -5.14 -34.32
N ALA A 33 18.61 -4.79 -34.85
CA ALA A 33 17.85 -3.62 -34.41
C ALA A 33 17.49 -3.69 -32.90
N CYS A 34 17.03 -4.86 -32.43
CA CYS A 34 16.69 -5.04 -31.01
C CYS A 34 17.94 -4.96 -30.12
N ARG A 35 19.08 -5.48 -30.58
CA ARG A 35 20.36 -5.36 -29.84
C ARG A 35 20.81 -3.91 -29.72
N SER A 36 20.71 -3.12 -30.78
CA SER A 36 21.05 -1.70 -30.72
C SER A 36 20.15 -0.92 -29.74
N THR A 37 18.87 -1.26 -29.66
CA THR A 37 17.95 -0.64 -28.69
C THR A 37 18.32 -1.01 -27.25
N LEU A 38 18.70 -2.26 -26.98
CA LEU A 38 19.17 -2.66 -25.64
C LEU A 38 20.46 -1.96 -25.25
N HIS A 39 21.40 -1.80 -26.18
CA HIS A 39 22.63 -1.04 -25.94
C HIS A 39 22.36 0.43 -25.62
N MET A 40 21.31 1.02 -26.21
CA MET A 40 20.86 2.38 -25.86
C MET A 40 20.35 2.45 -24.41
N PHE A 41 19.60 1.45 -23.96
CA PHE A 41 19.16 1.39 -22.55
C PHE A 41 20.33 1.21 -21.59
N GLU A 42 21.32 0.39 -21.93
CA GLU A 42 22.55 0.22 -21.15
C GLU A 42 23.32 1.53 -21.01
N PHE A 43 23.50 2.24 -22.12
CA PHE A 43 24.19 3.54 -22.13
C PHE A 43 23.44 4.59 -21.30
N GLN A 44 22.11 4.64 -21.39
CA GLN A 44 21.29 5.54 -20.56
C GLN A 44 21.42 5.21 -19.07
N ARG A 45 21.41 3.92 -18.71
CA ARG A 45 21.59 3.49 -17.32
C ARG A 45 22.96 3.89 -16.78
N GLU A 46 24.01 3.78 -17.59
CA GLU A 46 25.36 4.19 -17.21
C GLU A 46 25.44 5.71 -16.96
N ILE A 47 24.89 6.52 -17.87
CA ILE A 47 24.85 7.99 -17.70
C ILE A 47 24.10 8.37 -16.43
N LEU A 48 22.94 7.76 -16.19
CA LEU A 48 22.13 8.05 -15.00
C LEU A 48 22.84 7.60 -13.72
N GLY A 49 23.53 6.46 -13.75
CA GLY A 49 24.32 5.96 -12.61
C GLY A 49 25.49 6.87 -12.23
N LEU A 50 26.11 7.54 -13.20
CA LEU A 50 27.15 8.54 -12.93
C LEU A 50 26.60 9.81 -12.25
N GLN A 51 25.30 10.05 -12.36
CA GLN A 51 24.63 11.23 -11.83
C GLN A 51 23.85 10.95 -10.54
N GLU A 52 23.90 9.71 -10.03
CA GLU A 52 23.24 9.38 -8.78
C GLU A 52 23.86 10.21 -7.65
N PRO A 53 23.05 11.05 -6.96
CA PRO A 53 23.52 11.71 -5.77
C PRO A 53 23.90 10.61 -4.79
N THR A 54 25.13 10.67 -4.26
CA THR A 54 25.53 9.80 -3.16
C THR A 54 24.52 9.99 -2.05
N ILE A 55 23.64 9.00 -1.83
CA ILE A 55 22.78 8.95 -0.66
C ILE A 55 23.72 8.67 0.50
N ASP A 56 24.30 9.74 1.05
CA ASP A 56 25.10 9.69 2.25
C ASP A 56 24.16 9.16 3.34
N ASN A 57 24.32 7.88 3.69
CA ASN A 57 23.56 7.16 4.71
C ASN A 57 24.01 7.62 6.10
N ASN A 58 24.16 8.93 6.23
CA ASN A 58 24.55 9.62 7.43
C ASN A 58 23.33 9.61 8.34
N ALA A 59 23.40 8.88 9.44
CA ALA A 59 22.36 8.84 10.47
C ALA A 59 21.92 10.26 10.92
N ASP A 60 22.80 11.25 10.72
CA ASP A 60 22.55 12.66 10.97
C ASP A 60 21.47 13.30 10.09
N HIS A 61 21.23 12.82 8.87
CA HIS A 61 20.16 13.36 8.01
C HIS A 61 18.78 13.07 8.60
N TYR A 62 18.56 11.85 9.09
CA TYR A 62 17.30 11.50 9.77
C TYR A 62 17.11 12.32 11.04
N ARG A 63 18.17 12.54 11.83
CA ARG A 63 18.11 13.39 13.03
C ARG A 63 17.74 14.84 12.68
N LYS A 64 18.34 15.42 11.64
CA LYS A 64 18.02 16.77 11.16
C LYS A 64 16.56 16.86 10.67
N PHE A 65 16.10 15.86 9.93
CA PHE A 65 14.72 15.78 9.45
C PHE A 65 13.70 15.73 10.59
N TRP A 66 13.89 14.82 11.56
CA TRP A 66 12.99 14.70 12.72
C TRP A 66 13.00 15.95 13.59
N ASN A 67 14.16 16.61 13.75
CA ASN A 67 14.24 17.89 14.45
C ASN A 67 13.47 19.00 13.73
N TYR A 68 13.52 19.05 12.40
CA TYR A 68 12.76 20.00 11.61
C TYR A 68 11.25 19.74 11.73
N VAL A 69 10.81 18.49 11.54
CA VAL A 69 9.40 18.09 11.65
C VAL A 69 8.87 18.33 13.06
N GLY A 70 9.64 17.99 14.09
CA GLY A 70 9.29 18.23 15.49
C GLY A 70 9.10 19.71 15.80
N LYS A 71 10.03 20.57 15.35
CA LYS A 71 9.92 22.02 15.52
C LYS A 71 8.74 22.62 14.74
N ALA A 72 8.53 22.19 13.50
CA ALA A 72 7.41 22.66 12.67
C ALA A 72 6.05 22.23 13.26
N ARG A 73 5.97 21.03 13.85
CA ARG A 73 4.77 20.55 14.55
C ARG A 73 4.52 21.31 15.86
N LEU A 74 5.57 21.54 16.65
CA LEU A 74 5.48 22.31 17.90
C LEU A 74 5.14 23.78 17.66
N ALA A 75 5.64 24.39 16.59
CA ALA A 75 5.28 25.75 16.21
C ALA A 75 3.79 25.91 15.83
N ARG A 76 3.14 24.81 15.42
CA ARG A 76 1.71 24.77 15.08
C ARG A 76 0.81 24.55 16.31
N ILE A 77 1.37 24.07 17.41
CA ILE A 77 0.67 23.94 18.69
C ILE A 77 0.84 25.29 19.39
N SER A 78 -0.21 26.10 19.41
CA SER A 78 -0.26 27.31 20.24
C SER A 78 0.18 26.96 21.66
N GLY A 79 1.19 27.68 22.17
CA GLY A 79 1.84 27.39 23.46
C GLY A 79 0.86 27.25 24.62
N PRO A 80 1.28 26.67 25.76
CA PRO A 80 0.38 26.31 26.85
C PRO A 80 -0.37 27.56 27.31
N ARG A 81 -1.66 27.62 26.95
CA ARG A 81 -2.57 28.63 27.47
C ARG A 81 -2.62 28.37 28.98
N ARG A 82 -2.23 29.36 29.78
CA ARG A 82 -2.33 29.26 31.24
C ARG A 82 -3.81 29.28 31.59
N ILE A 83 -4.42 28.11 31.63
CA ILE A 83 -5.80 27.94 32.07
C ILE A 83 -5.74 27.85 33.59
N GLU A 84 -6.12 28.93 34.26
CA GLU A 84 -6.29 28.94 35.71
C GLU A 84 -7.55 28.15 36.04
N VAL A 85 -7.38 26.85 36.24
CA VAL A 85 -8.48 25.96 36.60
C VAL A 85 -8.71 26.09 38.11
N PRO A 86 -9.94 26.32 38.58
CA PRO A 86 -10.22 26.34 40.02
C PRO A 86 -9.84 24.99 40.63
N LEU A 87 -9.08 25.02 41.74
CA LEU A 87 -8.62 23.85 42.50
C LEU A 87 -9.66 22.72 42.66
N PRO A 88 -10.95 22.97 42.99
CA PRO A 88 -11.93 21.89 43.12
C PRO A 88 -12.14 21.09 41.82
N LEU A 89 -12.04 21.74 40.66
CA LEU A 89 -12.21 21.06 39.36
C LEU A 89 -11.02 20.16 39.04
N ALA A 90 -9.80 20.61 39.38
CA ALA A 90 -8.59 19.81 39.19
C ALA A 90 -8.62 18.54 40.06
N VAL A 91 -9.07 18.65 41.31
CA VAL A 91 -9.24 17.50 42.21
C VAL A 91 -10.29 16.53 41.67
N ALA A 92 -11.44 17.04 41.19
CA ALA A 92 -12.48 16.21 40.59
C ALA A 92 -11.99 15.46 39.34
N ALA A 93 -11.22 16.12 38.47
CA ALA A 93 -10.64 15.50 37.28
C ALA A 93 -9.63 14.39 37.62
N LEU A 94 -8.77 14.62 38.62
CA LEU A 94 -7.81 13.61 39.08
C LEU A 94 -8.52 12.38 39.68
N ILE A 95 -9.57 12.60 40.47
CA ILE A 95 -10.39 11.50 41.01
C ILE A 95 -11.04 10.71 39.87
N LEU A 96 -11.61 11.40 38.87
CA LEU A 96 -12.25 10.75 37.73
C LEU A 96 -11.25 9.94 36.89
N ILE A 97 -10.06 10.47 36.62
CA ILE A 97 -8.98 9.75 35.93
C ILE A 97 -8.51 8.54 36.75
N SER A 98 -8.39 8.68 38.07
CA SER A 98 -8.03 7.57 38.95
C SER A 98 -9.10 6.47 38.93
N ILE A 99 -10.38 6.84 38.95
CA ILE A 99 -11.50 5.88 38.87
C ILE A 99 -11.48 5.16 37.51
N LEU A 100 -11.30 5.89 36.40
CA LEU A 100 -11.16 5.30 35.06
C LEU A 100 -9.94 4.38 34.95
N GLY A 101 -8.81 4.77 35.53
CA GLY A 101 -7.60 3.96 35.57
C GLY A 101 -7.81 2.66 36.34
N VAL A 102 -8.46 2.72 37.51
CA VAL A 102 -8.80 1.54 38.31
C VAL A 102 -9.82 0.66 37.60
N LEU A 103 -10.88 1.23 37.01
CA LEU A 103 -11.86 0.48 36.21
C LEU A 103 -11.21 -0.24 35.03
N ASN A 104 -10.33 0.45 34.29
CA ASN A 104 -9.65 -0.14 33.14
C ASN A 104 -8.65 -1.22 33.57
N PHE A 105 -7.96 -1.03 34.70
CA PHE A 105 -7.05 -2.00 35.29
C PHE A 105 -7.78 -3.26 35.79
N VAL A 106 -8.93 -3.10 36.47
CA VAL A 106 -9.77 -4.21 36.92
C VAL A 106 -10.37 -4.93 35.72
N SER A 107 -10.88 -4.23 34.70
CA SER A 107 -11.34 -4.85 33.44
C SER A 107 -10.23 -5.64 32.74
N ARG A 108 -9.01 -5.11 32.68
CA ARG A 108 -7.85 -5.85 32.13
C ARG A 108 -7.45 -7.07 32.96
N SER A 109 -7.67 -7.06 34.28
CA SER A 109 -7.38 -8.21 35.14
C SER A 109 -8.38 -9.37 34.94
N ILE A 110 -9.56 -9.08 34.41
CA ILE A 110 -10.61 -10.08 34.07
C ILE A 110 -10.46 -10.56 32.62
N ASP A 111 -10.02 -9.71 31.69
CA ASP A 111 -9.70 -10.06 30.30
C ASP A 111 -8.23 -10.49 30.13
N GLY A 112 -7.75 -11.36 31.03
CA GLY A 112 -6.57 -12.16 30.74
C GLY A 112 -6.90 -13.10 29.60
N ASP A 113 -6.34 -12.83 28.41
CA ASP A 113 -6.33 -13.68 27.22
C ASP A 113 -7.52 -13.57 26.25
N ARG A 114 -7.97 -12.34 25.95
CA ARG A 114 -8.61 -12.05 24.66
C ARG A 114 -7.58 -11.56 23.65
N VAL A 115 -6.70 -12.47 23.24
CA VAL A 115 -6.07 -12.36 21.92
C VAL A 115 -7.22 -12.30 20.92
N PHE A 116 -7.35 -11.17 20.23
CA PHE A 116 -8.18 -11.11 19.03
C PHE A 116 -7.59 -12.09 18.02
N SER A 117 -8.06 -13.33 18.02
CA SER A 117 -7.92 -14.22 16.87
C SER A 117 -8.56 -13.49 15.71
N HIS A 118 -7.73 -12.93 14.85
CA HIS A 118 -8.14 -12.67 13.48
C HIS A 118 -8.36 -14.05 12.87
N GLU A 119 -9.58 -14.58 12.97
CA GLU A 119 -9.99 -15.61 12.04
C GLU A 119 -9.88 -14.96 10.66
N PRO A 120 -9.01 -15.47 9.77
CA PRO A 120 -9.01 -15.00 8.40
C PRO A 120 -10.43 -15.22 7.87
N THR A 121 -11.08 -14.17 7.42
CA THR A 121 -12.32 -14.29 6.64
C THR A 121 -11.99 -15.11 5.40
N VAL A 122 -12.18 -16.43 5.49
CA VAL A 122 -12.08 -17.34 4.36
C VAL A 122 -13.33 -17.11 3.54
N ILE A 123 -13.19 -16.33 2.48
CA ILE A 123 -14.25 -16.19 1.48
C ILE A 123 -14.26 -17.49 0.69
N THR A 124 -15.14 -18.41 1.06
CA THR A 124 -15.39 -19.65 0.33
C THR A 124 -16.32 -19.36 -0.84
N PHE A 125 -15.78 -19.43 -2.05
CA PHE A 125 -16.55 -19.31 -3.28
C PHE A 125 -17.08 -20.69 -3.67
N SER A 126 -18.38 -20.94 -3.53
CA SER A 126 -19.03 -22.10 -4.13
C SER A 126 -19.45 -21.76 -5.56
N ILE A 127 -18.54 -21.95 -6.51
CA ILE A 127 -18.80 -21.74 -7.94
C ILE A 127 -19.26 -23.07 -8.55
N SER A 128 -20.34 -23.08 -9.32
CA SER A 128 -20.74 -24.27 -10.06
C SER A 128 -19.76 -24.55 -11.22
N PRO A 129 -19.50 -25.81 -11.59
CA PRO A 129 -18.50 -26.12 -12.62
C PRO A 129 -18.73 -25.41 -13.97
N SER A 130 -19.99 -25.13 -14.31
CA SER A 130 -20.37 -24.40 -15.52
C SER A 130 -20.08 -22.89 -15.45
N GLU A 131 -20.16 -22.30 -14.25
CA GLU A 131 -19.87 -20.87 -14.04
C GLU A 131 -18.37 -20.59 -13.94
N LEU A 132 -17.57 -21.60 -13.60
CA LEU A 132 -16.11 -21.47 -13.57
C LEU A 132 -15.54 -21.27 -14.98
N GLU A 133 -16.07 -22.01 -15.96
CA GLU A 133 -15.61 -21.90 -17.36
C GLU A 133 -16.03 -20.56 -17.98
N SER A 134 -17.20 -20.05 -17.63
CA SER A 134 -17.63 -18.71 -18.07
C SER A 134 -16.82 -17.60 -17.39
N LEU A 135 -16.45 -17.76 -16.11
CA LEU A 135 -15.53 -16.83 -15.44
C LEU A 135 -14.13 -16.85 -16.06
N LEU A 136 -13.60 -18.04 -16.37
CA LEU A 136 -12.27 -18.19 -16.97
C LEU A 136 -12.21 -17.58 -18.38
N SER A 137 -13.20 -17.87 -19.22
CA SER A 137 -13.31 -17.27 -20.56
C SER A 137 -13.48 -15.74 -20.49
N TYR A 138 -14.28 -15.24 -19.53
CA TYR A 138 -14.46 -13.81 -19.34
C TYR A 138 -13.19 -13.11 -18.82
N LEU A 139 -12.44 -13.72 -17.91
CA LEU A 139 -11.16 -13.20 -17.43
C LEU A 139 -10.08 -13.24 -18.52
N GLU A 140 -10.11 -14.24 -19.39
CA GLU A 140 -9.19 -14.36 -20.52
C GLU A 140 -9.47 -13.29 -21.58
N GLU A 141 -10.74 -13.04 -21.89
CA GLU A 141 -11.16 -11.96 -22.80
C GLU A 141 -10.85 -10.56 -22.23
N ALA A 142 -11.15 -10.33 -20.94
CA ALA A 142 -10.82 -9.07 -20.26
C ALA A 142 -9.31 -8.82 -20.19
N ARG A 143 -8.49 -9.87 -20.09
CA ARG A 143 -7.02 -9.75 -20.11
C ARG A 143 -6.50 -9.36 -21.49
N THR A 144 -7.13 -9.82 -22.55
CA THR A 144 -6.72 -9.49 -23.93
C THR A 144 -7.06 -8.05 -24.32
N ASN A 145 -8.09 -7.46 -23.73
CA ASN A 145 -8.57 -6.10 -24.04
C ASN A 145 -8.09 -5.03 -23.06
N SER A 146 -6.97 -5.23 -22.36
CA SER A 146 -6.43 -4.31 -21.35
C SER A 146 -5.77 -3.07 -21.96
N ASP A 147 -6.56 -2.25 -22.63
CA ASP A 147 -6.41 -0.79 -22.63
C ASP A 147 -7.66 -0.23 -21.95
N ILE A 148 -7.45 0.61 -20.93
CA ILE A 148 -8.43 1.40 -20.18
C ILE A 148 -8.97 0.72 -18.92
N SER A 149 -8.79 1.43 -17.80
CA SER A 149 -9.42 1.23 -16.51
C SER A 149 -10.95 1.20 -16.61
N SER A 150 -11.54 0.03 -16.81
CA SER A 150 -12.98 -0.17 -16.68
C SER A 150 -13.30 -0.99 -15.44
N ILE A 151 -14.13 -0.41 -14.57
CA ILE A 151 -14.77 -1.12 -13.47
C ILE A 151 -15.72 -2.14 -14.12
N HIS A 152 -15.38 -3.42 -14.07
CA HIS A 152 -16.20 -4.50 -14.63
C HIS A 152 -17.14 -5.06 -13.56
N THR A 153 -18.45 -4.93 -13.79
CA THR A 153 -19.49 -5.54 -12.95
C THR A 153 -19.70 -6.99 -13.37
N LEU A 154 -19.34 -7.93 -12.50
CA LEU A 154 -19.56 -9.36 -12.72
C LEU A 154 -21.06 -9.70 -12.62
N PRO A 155 -21.63 -10.47 -13.59
CA PRO A 155 -23.02 -10.90 -13.55
C PRO A 155 -23.14 -12.17 -12.68
N LEU A 156 -22.72 -12.09 -11.41
CA LEU A 156 -22.87 -13.19 -10.45
C LEU A 156 -23.98 -12.84 -9.47
N THR A 157 -24.88 -13.80 -9.22
CA THR A 157 -25.81 -13.73 -8.10
C THR A 157 -25.05 -13.95 -6.80
N PHE A 158 -24.68 -12.85 -6.14
CA PHE A 158 -23.99 -12.89 -4.86
C PHE A 158 -24.98 -13.23 -3.74
N THR A 159 -24.92 -14.45 -3.21
CA THR A 159 -25.50 -14.76 -1.90
C THR A 159 -24.57 -14.23 -0.81
N ARG A 160 -24.89 -13.03 -0.33
CA ARG A 160 -24.15 -12.34 0.72
C ARG A 160 -24.41 -13.03 2.07
N LEU A 161 -23.43 -13.77 2.59
CA LEU A 161 -23.42 -14.20 3.98
C LEU A 161 -22.57 -13.22 4.80
N GLY A 162 -23.24 -12.43 5.64
CA GLY A 162 -22.59 -11.54 6.61
C GLY A 162 -22.66 -10.06 6.26
N ASP A 163 -22.75 -9.24 7.30
CA ASP A 163 -22.74 -7.78 7.19
C ASP A 163 -21.29 -7.25 7.18
N PRO A 164 -20.87 -6.49 6.16
CA PRO A 164 -19.58 -5.85 6.12
C PRO A 164 -19.57 -4.68 7.11
N LEU A 165 -18.71 -4.76 8.12
CA LEU A 165 -18.34 -3.64 8.96
C LEU A 165 -17.37 -2.74 8.18
N MET A 166 -17.89 -1.70 7.51
CA MET A 166 -17.03 -0.63 6.98
C MET A 166 -16.56 0.27 8.12
N ILE A 167 -15.28 0.18 8.48
CA ILE A 167 -14.63 1.18 9.33
C ILE A 167 -14.09 2.28 8.42
N ARG A 168 -14.73 3.46 8.44
CA ARG A 168 -14.21 4.65 7.75
C ARG A 168 -13.05 5.23 8.56
N SER A 169 -11.87 5.36 7.95
CA SER A 169 -10.86 6.30 8.45
C SER A 169 -11.38 7.72 8.21
N ALA A 170 -11.52 8.50 9.28
CA ALA A 170 -11.95 9.88 9.17
C ALA A 170 -10.84 10.70 8.47
N VAL A 171 -11.11 11.10 7.23
CA VAL A 171 -10.41 12.20 6.58
C VAL A 171 -10.94 13.48 7.20
N ILE A 172 -10.10 14.20 7.95
CA ILE A 172 -10.42 15.54 8.46
C ILE A 172 -10.06 16.52 7.36
N GLU A 173 -11.04 16.85 6.52
CA GLU A 173 -10.99 17.98 5.59
C GLU A 173 -11.79 19.14 6.19
N GLY A 174 -11.11 20.28 6.37
CA GLY A 174 -11.74 21.61 6.51
C GLY A 174 -12.14 22.03 7.92
N GLU A 175 -11.40 22.99 8.47
CA GLU A 175 -11.99 24.08 9.27
C GLU A 175 -11.53 25.42 8.66
N PRO A 176 -12.33 26.50 8.82
CA PRO A 176 -12.48 27.61 7.88
C PRO A 176 -11.25 28.49 7.64
#